data_AF-G8A381-F1
#
_entry.id   AF-G8A381-F1
#
_cell.length_a   1.000
_cell.length_b   1.000
_cell.length_c   1.000
_cell.angle_alpha   90.00
_cell.angle_beta   90.00
_cell.angle_gamma   90.00
#
_symmetry.space_group_name_H-M   'P 1'
#
loop_
_entity.id
_entity.type
_entity.pdbx_description
1 polymer ?
#
loop_
_entity_poly.entity_id
_entity_poly.type
_entity_poly.pdbx_seq_one_letter_code
_entity_poly.pdbx_strand_id
1 'polypeptide(L)'
;MCIALFLWQSHPLYPFLLLNNRDEYHNRPTKKVSWWEECDIVGGRDEIGGGTWLACSSQGKVAFLTNVLELHTCPEAKTRGDLPLMFLKSSKNPKEFAESLKREAQYYNGFNLVIADINSKSMVYISNRPKGQPITVQEVPPGLHVLSNAKLNSPWHKAQRLQFRFKEHLAKNGEGEIHVKEVIKKLMKDKIKADKSMLPNICSLDWEFNLSSIFVEVETPLGVYGTRSSAALTVRSSGKVSFYEDYLDDDNVWKDHVIDFHIQKKLKLKFEAIMAEWIDVHAEFNGGEPQRLNVWCLGVTLKGLKDQLNESNQGVNPKDTRRVKYVRYKRQTLDEGRVSFTWVELTNDENVKNMFWEHIMFQWIDMLRSTEDIIQSLIPPEDRN
;
A
#
# COMPACT_ATOMS: atom_id res chain seq x y z
N MET A 1 18.66 11.49 -8.01
CA MET A 1 17.94 11.59 -9.29
C MET A 1 17.65 10.19 -9.79
N CYS A 2 16.61 9.52 -9.28
CA CYS A 2 16.42 8.09 -9.49
C CYS A 2 15.94 7.70 -10.90
N ILE A 3 16.08 6.42 -11.25
CA ILE A 3 15.47 5.79 -12.42
C ILE A 3 14.86 4.43 -12.05
N ALA A 4 13.72 4.10 -12.65
CA ALA A 4 13.04 2.83 -12.50
C ALA A 4 12.59 2.29 -13.86
N LEU A 5 12.73 0.99 -14.07
CA LEU A 5 12.08 0.24 -15.15
C LEU A 5 11.18 -0.79 -14.52
N PHE A 6 9.94 -0.94 -15.02
CA PHE A 6 9.05 -1.97 -14.52
C PHE A 6 8.21 -2.62 -15.61
N LEU A 7 8.02 -3.93 -15.46
CA LEU A 7 7.03 -4.71 -16.16
C LEU A 7 5.78 -4.81 -15.29
N TRP A 8 4.65 -4.48 -15.89
CA TRP A 8 3.35 -4.58 -15.24
C TRP A 8 2.43 -5.45 -16.07
N GLN A 9 1.98 -6.59 -15.52
CA GLN A 9 1.03 -7.51 -16.16
C GLN A 9 1.39 -7.90 -17.61
N SER A 10 2.69 -7.97 -17.91
CA SER A 10 3.19 -8.15 -19.29
C SER A 10 4.28 -9.23 -19.39
N HIS A 11 4.38 -10.11 -18.39
CA HIS A 11 5.30 -11.25 -18.38
C HIS A 11 4.61 -12.49 -17.80
N PRO A 12 4.74 -13.67 -18.41
CA PRO A 12 4.00 -14.87 -17.97
C PRO A 12 4.33 -15.32 -16.55
N LEU A 13 5.61 -15.22 -16.15
CA LEU A 13 6.06 -15.63 -14.81
C LEU A 13 6.02 -14.51 -13.75
N TYR A 14 6.09 -13.25 -14.18
CA TYR A 14 6.29 -12.10 -13.31
C TYR A 14 5.20 -11.05 -13.56
N PRO A 15 4.02 -11.16 -12.92
CA PRO A 15 2.98 -10.12 -13.00
C PRO A 15 3.50 -8.73 -12.63
N PHE A 16 4.55 -8.67 -11.80
CA PHE A 16 5.29 -7.44 -11.54
C PHE A 16 6.79 -7.71 -11.45
N LEU A 17 7.57 -6.87 -12.13
CA LEU A 17 9.01 -6.78 -11.97
C LEU A 17 9.41 -5.31 -12.01
N LEU A 18 10.28 -4.88 -11.11
CA LEU A 18 10.82 -3.54 -11.03
C LEU A 18 12.34 -3.63 -10.89
N LEU A 19 13.05 -2.79 -11.63
CA LEU A 19 14.45 -2.44 -11.43
C LEU A 19 14.51 -0.97 -11.04
N ASN A 20 15.30 -0.61 -10.04
CA ASN A 20 15.40 0.76 -9.56
C ASN A 20 16.83 1.12 -9.15
N ASN A 21 17.30 2.29 -9.58
CA ASN A 21 18.48 2.93 -9.01
C ASN A 21 18.03 4.11 -8.15
N ARG A 22 18.47 4.13 -6.89
CA ARG A 22 18.47 5.34 -6.07
C ARG A 22 19.78 6.08 -6.25
N ASP A 23 19.65 7.27 -6.80
CA ASP A 23 20.76 8.21 -6.93
C ASP A 23 20.64 9.30 -5.87
N GLU A 24 21.66 9.38 -5.02
CA GLU A 24 21.72 10.25 -3.85
C GLU A 24 23.17 10.47 -3.44
N TYR A 25 23.44 11.48 -2.61
CA TYR A 25 24.75 11.61 -1.97
C TYR A 25 25.14 10.34 -1.21
N HIS A 26 26.36 9.89 -1.44
CA HIS A 26 26.91 8.66 -0.82
C HIS A 26 27.04 8.83 0.70
N ASN A 27 27.39 10.04 1.16
CA ASN A 27 27.48 10.37 2.58
C ASN A 27 26.12 10.57 3.28
N ARG A 28 24.99 10.50 2.58
CA ARG A 28 23.67 10.59 3.23
C ARG A 28 23.41 9.30 4.01
N PRO A 29 23.10 9.33 5.32
CA PRO A 29 22.74 8.12 6.06
C PRO A 29 21.54 7.38 5.42
N THR A 30 21.65 6.07 5.20
CA THR A 30 20.63 5.25 4.54
C THR A 30 20.74 3.80 4.98
N LYS A 31 19.63 3.22 5.41
CA LYS A 31 19.55 1.78 5.67
C LYS A 31 19.22 1.02 4.39
N LYS A 32 19.90 -0.10 4.21
CA LYS A 32 19.62 -1.12 3.19
C LYS A 32 18.17 -1.60 3.25
N VAL A 33 17.71 -2.25 2.18
CA VAL A 33 16.42 -2.92 2.12
C VAL A 33 16.34 -3.95 3.24
N SER A 34 15.42 -3.73 4.17
CA SER A 34 15.10 -4.65 5.26
C SER A 34 13.61 -4.58 5.58
N TRP A 35 13.12 -5.54 6.34
CA TRP A 35 11.86 -5.36 7.06
C TRP A 35 12.02 -4.22 8.06
N TRP A 36 10.98 -3.40 8.19
CA TRP A 36 10.90 -2.32 9.17
C TRP A 36 10.30 -2.90 10.44
N GLU A 37 10.93 -2.67 11.58
CA GLU A 37 10.51 -3.28 12.86
C GLU A 37 9.12 -2.79 13.31
N GLU A 38 8.77 -1.57 12.94
CA GLU A 38 7.56 -0.88 13.38
C GLU A 38 6.32 -1.11 12.49
N CYS A 39 6.46 -1.75 11.32
CA CYS A 39 5.35 -1.91 10.38
C CYS A 39 5.59 -3.00 9.33
N ASP A 40 4.51 -3.44 8.67
CA ASP A 40 4.56 -4.39 7.54
C ASP A 40 5.08 -3.71 6.26
N ILE A 41 6.35 -3.31 6.29
CA ILE A 41 7.04 -2.65 5.19
C ILE A 41 8.42 -3.30 5.04
N VAL A 42 8.76 -3.65 3.80
CA VAL A 42 10.12 -4.02 3.38
C VAL A 42 10.58 -3.02 2.32
N GLY A 43 11.74 -2.41 2.57
CA GLY A 43 12.32 -1.41 1.67
C GLY A 43 13.49 -0.69 2.30
N GLY A 44 14.24 0.06 1.49
CA GLY A 44 15.35 0.88 2.00
C GLY A 44 14.83 2.12 2.72
N ARG A 45 15.60 2.63 3.69
CA ARG A 45 15.20 3.77 4.52
C ARG A 45 16.18 4.91 4.41
N ASP A 46 15.69 6.09 4.05
CA ASP A 46 16.44 7.33 4.15
C ASP A 46 16.42 7.80 5.61
N GLU A 47 17.56 7.82 6.28
CA GLU A 47 17.60 8.13 7.72
C GLU A 47 17.50 9.63 8.01
N ILE A 48 17.78 10.48 7.02
CA ILE A 48 17.60 11.93 7.17
C ILE A 48 16.13 12.30 6.97
N GLY A 49 15.50 11.73 5.94
CA GLY A 49 14.10 11.99 5.62
C GLY A 49 13.11 11.12 6.39
N GLY A 50 13.54 10.04 7.03
CA GLY A 50 12.69 9.02 7.65
C GLY A 50 11.88 8.16 6.67
N GLY A 51 11.89 8.52 5.38
CA GLY A 51 11.07 7.95 4.32
C GLY A 51 11.72 6.81 3.53
N THR A 52 11.09 6.44 2.42
CA THR A 52 11.62 5.44 1.47
C THR A 52 11.47 5.90 0.02
N TRP A 53 12.29 5.35 -0.88
CA TRP A 53 12.20 5.55 -2.33
C TRP A 53 11.51 4.39 -3.05
N LEU A 54 11.55 3.20 -2.45
CA LEU A 54 10.98 1.95 -2.96
C LEU A 54 10.72 1.03 -1.76
N ALA A 55 9.47 0.62 -1.61
CA ALA A 55 9.10 -0.38 -0.63
C ALA A 55 7.85 -1.16 -1.06
N CYS A 56 7.64 -2.31 -0.42
CA CYS A 56 6.43 -3.09 -0.52
C CYS A 56 6.00 -3.64 0.84
N SER A 57 4.79 -4.20 0.93
CA SER A 57 4.28 -4.86 2.14
C SER A 57 4.06 -6.35 1.92
N SER A 58 3.96 -7.13 3.01
CA SER A 58 3.59 -8.54 2.91
C SER A 58 2.20 -8.75 2.27
N GLN A 59 1.33 -7.73 2.34
CA GLN A 59 0.00 -7.73 1.73
C GLN A 59 -0.01 -7.46 0.22
N GLY A 60 1.16 -7.25 -0.41
CA GLY A 60 1.25 -7.03 -1.85
C GLY A 60 1.00 -5.60 -2.30
N LYS A 61 1.08 -4.62 -1.40
CA LYS A 61 1.18 -3.21 -1.82
C LYS A 61 2.62 -2.91 -2.21
N VAL A 62 2.81 -2.13 -3.26
CA VAL A 62 4.12 -1.66 -3.72
C VAL A 62 4.04 -0.16 -3.97
N ALA A 63 5.06 0.58 -3.55
CA ALA A 63 5.18 2.00 -3.85
C ALA A 63 6.62 2.40 -4.10
N PHE A 64 6.81 3.23 -5.12
CA PHE A 64 8.11 3.82 -5.42
C PHE A 64 7.96 5.19 -6.04
N LEU A 65 9.01 5.98 -5.91
CA LEU A 65 9.02 7.34 -6.44
C LEU A 65 10.31 7.68 -7.15
N THR A 66 10.23 8.72 -7.97
CA THR A 66 11.39 9.44 -8.48
C THR A 66 11.16 10.93 -8.27
N ASN A 67 12.25 11.68 -8.06
CA ASN A 67 12.20 13.13 -8.03
C ASN A 67 12.02 13.65 -9.46
N VAL A 68 11.21 14.68 -9.66
CA VAL A 68 11.21 15.45 -10.91
C VAL A 68 12.41 16.37 -10.92
N LEU A 69 13.14 16.42 -12.04
CA LEU A 69 14.22 17.37 -12.25
C LEU A 69 13.63 18.76 -12.44
N GLU A 70 14.02 19.68 -11.57
CA GLU A 70 13.59 21.06 -11.61
C GLU A 70 14.69 21.97 -11.07
N LEU A 71 14.77 23.19 -11.60
CA LEU A 71 15.78 24.16 -11.19
C LEU A 71 15.55 24.69 -9.77
N HIS A 72 14.27 24.92 -9.42
CA HIS A 72 13.88 25.51 -8.15
C HIS A 72 13.15 24.48 -7.29
N THR A 73 13.69 24.23 -6.10
CA THR A 73 13.07 23.42 -5.06
C THR A 73 12.79 24.29 -3.82
N CYS A 74 11.77 23.94 -3.06
CA CYS A 74 11.43 24.57 -1.79
C CYS A 74 12.08 23.76 -0.65
N PRO A 75 13.02 24.35 0.12
CA PRO A 75 13.66 23.68 1.25
C PRO A 75 12.68 23.26 2.34
N GLU A 76 11.60 24.00 2.54
CA GLU A 76 10.59 23.79 3.57
C GLU A 76 9.51 22.76 3.16
N ALA A 77 9.59 22.22 1.94
CA ALA A 77 8.64 21.23 1.46
C ALA A 77 8.74 19.92 2.26
N LYS A 78 7.60 19.24 2.40
CA LYS A 78 7.55 17.89 2.98
C LYS A 78 8.47 16.94 2.19
N THR A 79 9.08 15.99 2.90
CA THR A 79 9.93 14.98 2.27
C THR A 79 9.09 14.06 1.39
N ARG A 80 9.51 13.87 0.14
CA ARG A 80 8.82 12.99 -0.83
C ARG A 80 8.82 11.54 -0.37
N GLY A 81 9.80 11.14 0.45
CA GLY A 81 9.92 9.78 0.99
C GLY A 81 8.75 9.36 1.89
N ASP A 82 7.90 10.29 2.32
CA ASP A 82 6.69 9.99 3.08
C ASP A 82 5.59 9.39 2.18
N LEU A 83 5.55 9.77 0.90
CA LEU A 83 4.46 9.39 -0.01
C LEU A 83 4.28 7.87 -0.16
N PRO A 84 5.36 7.07 -0.35
CA PRO A 84 5.23 5.61 -0.40
C PRO A 84 4.78 5.05 0.95
N LEU A 85 5.30 5.57 2.06
CA LEU A 85 4.93 5.11 3.40
C LEU A 85 3.46 5.36 3.71
N MET A 86 2.96 6.55 3.37
CA MET A 86 1.55 6.91 3.52
C MET A 86 0.65 5.92 2.78
N PHE A 87 1.01 5.50 1.57
CA PHE A 87 0.23 4.52 0.82
C PHE A 87 0.30 3.11 1.43
N LEU A 88 1.51 2.67 1.80
CA LEU A 88 1.74 1.34 2.37
C LEU A 88 1.04 1.17 3.73
N LYS A 89 0.96 2.23 4.54
CA LYS A 89 0.26 2.25 5.84
C LYS A 89 -1.26 2.49 5.71
N SER A 90 -1.72 2.96 4.55
CA SER A 90 -3.14 3.21 4.32
C SER A 90 -3.91 1.90 4.05
N SER A 91 -5.21 1.87 4.35
CA SER A 91 -6.13 0.82 3.90
C SER A 91 -6.68 1.05 2.49
N LYS A 92 -6.47 2.25 1.91
CA LYS A 92 -7.01 2.65 0.60
C LYS A 92 -6.42 1.84 -0.54
N ASN A 93 -7.21 1.66 -1.61
CA ASN A 93 -6.69 1.15 -2.87
C ASN A 93 -5.86 2.25 -3.60
N PRO A 94 -5.09 1.89 -4.65
CA PRO A 94 -4.23 2.84 -5.37
C PRO A 94 -4.95 4.11 -5.85
N LYS A 95 -6.15 3.96 -6.44
CA LYS A 95 -6.91 5.09 -7.00
C LYS A 95 -7.43 6.03 -5.91
N GLU A 96 -8.04 5.48 -4.85
CA GLU A 96 -8.52 6.24 -3.70
C GLU A 96 -7.40 7.02 -3.00
N PHE A 97 -6.25 6.37 -2.81
CA PHE A 97 -5.10 7.03 -2.20
C PHE A 97 -4.63 8.21 -3.07
N ALA A 98 -4.43 7.97 -4.37
CA ALA A 98 -3.96 9.00 -5.30
C ALA A 98 -4.91 10.19 -5.40
N GLU A 99 -6.22 9.95 -5.43
CA GLU A 99 -7.24 11.00 -5.41
C GLU A 99 -7.18 11.83 -4.11
N SER A 100 -6.99 11.18 -2.96
CA SER A 100 -6.83 11.91 -1.70
C SER A 100 -5.53 12.71 -1.62
N LEU A 101 -4.45 12.22 -2.23
CA LEU A 101 -3.14 12.87 -2.24
C LEU A 101 -3.16 14.22 -3.01
N LYS A 102 -4.07 14.41 -3.97
CA LYS A 102 -4.17 15.66 -4.75
C LYS A 102 -4.24 16.92 -3.87
N ARG A 103 -4.92 16.85 -2.72
CA ARG A 103 -5.12 17.98 -1.80
C ARG A 103 -3.83 18.45 -1.13
N GLU A 104 -2.88 17.54 -0.94
CA GLU A 104 -1.63 17.78 -0.22
C GLU A 104 -0.40 17.81 -1.13
N ALA A 105 -0.53 17.39 -2.39
CA ALA A 105 0.58 17.27 -3.34
C ALA A 105 1.36 18.58 -3.58
N GLN A 106 0.74 19.73 -3.31
CA GLN A 106 1.39 21.06 -3.37
C GLN A 106 2.45 21.28 -2.28
N TYR A 107 2.38 20.55 -1.16
CA TYR A 107 3.34 20.68 -0.06
C TYR A 107 4.65 19.93 -0.29
N TYR A 108 4.80 19.27 -1.45
CA TYR A 108 5.98 18.50 -1.82
C TYR A 108 6.71 19.15 -3.00
N ASN A 109 8.04 19.01 -3.03
CA ASN A 109 8.82 19.24 -4.25
C ASN A 109 8.39 18.30 -5.38
N GLY A 110 8.86 18.55 -6.60
CA GLY A 110 8.48 17.79 -7.78
C GLY A 110 8.68 16.29 -7.60
N PHE A 111 7.63 15.50 -7.77
CA PHE A 111 7.67 14.05 -7.62
C PHE A 111 6.90 13.32 -8.73
N ASN A 112 7.30 12.09 -8.93
CA ASN A 112 6.57 11.06 -9.64
C ASN A 112 6.38 9.90 -8.67
N LEU A 113 5.13 9.54 -8.38
CA LEU A 113 4.80 8.44 -7.48
C LEU A 113 4.07 7.36 -8.29
N VAL A 114 4.51 6.12 -8.14
CA VAL A 114 3.80 4.95 -8.64
C VAL A 114 3.44 4.09 -7.43
N ILE A 115 2.16 3.74 -7.35
CA ILE A 115 1.59 2.90 -6.30
C ILE A 115 0.81 1.76 -6.95
N ALA A 116 0.97 0.57 -6.41
CA ALA A 116 0.34 -0.63 -6.91
C ALA A 116 -0.18 -1.50 -5.78
N ASP A 117 -1.25 -2.22 -6.08
CA ASP A 117 -1.71 -3.36 -5.31
C ASP A 117 -1.73 -4.57 -6.24
N ILE A 118 -0.81 -5.50 -5.97
CA ILE A 118 -0.60 -6.69 -6.79
C ILE A 118 -1.82 -7.61 -6.75
N ASN A 119 -2.53 -7.68 -5.63
CA ASN A 119 -3.69 -8.56 -5.46
C ASN A 119 -4.88 -8.06 -6.28
N SER A 120 -5.13 -6.75 -6.29
CA SER A 120 -6.21 -6.15 -7.09
C SER A 120 -5.80 -5.84 -8.53
N LYS A 121 -4.54 -6.08 -8.90
CA LYS A 121 -3.99 -5.77 -10.23
C LYS A 121 -4.21 -4.31 -10.63
N SER A 122 -4.14 -3.41 -9.65
CA SER A 122 -4.30 -1.98 -9.83
C SER A 122 -2.96 -1.27 -9.65
N MET A 123 -2.61 -0.41 -10.61
CA MET A 123 -1.43 0.43 -10.53
C MET A 123 -1.76 1.83 -11.01
N VAL A 124 -1.31 2.82 -10.24
CA VAL A 124 -1.60 4.23 -10.47
C VAL A 124 -0.30 5.02 -10.42
N TYR A 125 -0.20 5.97 -11.35
CA TYR A 125 0.83 6.99 -11.42
C TYR A 125 0.22 8.36 -11.10
N ILE A 126 0.92 9.13 -10.26
CA ILE A 126 0.57 10.51 -9.92
C ILE A 126 1.83 11.36 -9.84
N SER A 127 1.75 12.58 -10.38
CA SER A 127 2.79 13.59 -10.29
C SER A 127 2.19 14.95 -9.98
N ASN A 128 2.87 15.74 -9.16
CA ASN A 128 2.51 17.14 -8.90
C ASN A 128 3.13 18.11 -9.94
N ARG A 129 3.50 17.61 -11.12
CA ARG A 129 4.09 18.38 -12.22
C ARG A 129 3.38 18.12 -13.55
N PRO A 130 3.32 19.13 -14.44
CA PRO A 130 3.89 20.48 -14.32
C PRO A 130 3.11 21.36 -13.35
N LYS A 131 3.76 22.40 -12.80
CA LYS A 131 3.09 23.35 -11.89
C LYS A 131 1.99 24.12 -12.63
N GLY A 132 0.91 24.47 -11.92
CA GLY A 132 -0.20 25.24 -12.46
C GLY A 132 -1.20 24.44 -13.31
N GLN A 133 -0.96 23.15 -13.53
CA GLN A 133 -1.94 22.24 -14.16
C GLN A 133 -2.67 21.41 -13.10
N PRO A 134 -3.92 21.01 -13.36
CA PRO A 134 -4.62 20.06 -12.51
C PRO A 134 -3.83 18.77 -12.35
N ILE A 135 -3.71 18.28 -11.12
CA ILE A 135 -3.06 16.99 -10.84
C ILE A 135 -3.97 15.88 -11.35
N THR A 136 -3.48 15.14 -12.35
CA THR A 136 -4.17 13.98 -12.89
C THR A 136 -3.67 12.69 -12.25
N VAL A 137 -4.61 11.77 -12.04
CA VAL A 137 -4.33 10.41 -11.58
C VAL A 137 -4.44 9.53 -12.80
N GLN A 138 -3.35 8.86 -13.14
CA GLN A 138 -3.26 8.02 -14.32
C GLN A 138 -3.21 6.55 -13.91
N GLU A 139 -4.11 5.74 -14.45
CA GLU A 139 -3.96 4.28 -14.40
C GLU A 139 -2.80 3.84 -15.29
N VAL A 140 -1.94 2.97 -14.77
CA VAL A 140 -0.79 2.47 -15.53
C VAL A 140 -1.23 1.22 -16.30
N PRO A 141 -1.26 1.26 -17.64
CA PRO A 141 -1.69 0.10 -18.42
C PRO A 141 -0.67 -1.05 -18.30
N PRO A 142 -1.06 -2.30 -18.58
CA PRO A 142 -0.10 -3.39 -18.73
C PRO A 142 0.98 -3.06 -19.76
N GLY A 143 2.23 -3.40 -19.45
CA GLY A 143 3.35 -3.20 -20.35
C GLY A 143 4.69 -2.96 -19.66
N LEU A 144 5.65 -2.51 -20.47
CA LEU A 144 6.98 -2.11 -20.03
C LEU A 144 7.05 -0.59 -19.91
N HIS A 145 7.36 -0.11 -18.70
CA HIS A 145 7.43 1.31 -18.39
C HIS A 145 8.80 1.69 -17.86
N VAL A 146 9.20 2.93 -18.13
CA VAL A 146 10.41 3.53 -17.55
C VAL A 146 10.07 4.88 -16.97
N LEU A 147 10.47 5.10 -15.73
CA LEU A 147 10.29 6.33 -14.99
C LEU A 147 11.66 6.84 -14.56
N SER A 148 12.00 8.05 -14.99
CA SER A 148 13.15 8.77 -14.46
C SER A 148 12.68 10.11 -13.91
N ASN A 149 13.42 11.19 -14.09
CA ASN A 149 13.18 12.45 -13.40
C ASN A 149 12.25 13.40 -14.16
N ALA A 150 11.40 12.86 -15.03
CA ALA A 150 10.34 13.56 -15.75
C ALA A 150 9.07 12.71 -15.68
N LYS A 151 8.07 13.00 -16.51
CA LYS A 151 6.82 12.21 -16.54
C LYS A 151 7.09 10.74 -16.89
N LEU A 152 6.19 9.84 -16.47
CA LEU A 152 6.23 8.43 -16.85
C LEU A 152 6.42 8.26 -18.37
N ASN A 153 7.36 7.38 -18.76
CA ASN A 153 7.72 7.11 -20.15
C ASN A 153 8.24 8.31 -20.96
N SER A 154 8.73 9.38 -20.29
CA SER A 154 9.40 10.47 -20.99
C SER A 154 10.63 9.95 -21.75
N PRO A 155 10.89 10.42 -22.99
CA PRO A 155 11.91 9.86 -23.89
C PRO A 155 13.32 10.37 -23.56
N TRP A 156 13.72 10.33 -22.29
CA TRP A 156 15.08 10.70 -21.90
C TRP A 156 16.07 9.62 -22.32
N HIS A 157 17.29 10.02 -22.69
CA HIS A 157 18.35 9.10 -23.14
C HIS A 157 18.50 7.86 -22.25
N LYS A 158 18.71 8.03 -20.94
CA LYS A 158 18.83 6.90 -20.00
C LYS A 158 17.58 6.03 -19.92
N ALA A 159 16.39 6.64 -20.07
CA ALA A 159 15.13 5.90 -20.03
C ALA A 159 14.96 5.02 -21.28
N GLN A 160 15.16 5.60 -22.47
CA GLN A 160 15.11 4.87 -23.74
C GLN A 160 16.19 3.79 -23.80
N ARG A 161 17.41 4.12 -23.36
CA ARG A 161 18.53 3.18 -23.29
C ARG A 161 18.22 2.00 -22.39
N LEU A 162 17.72 2.24 -21.17
CA LEU A 162 17.34 1.17 -20.25
C LEU A 162 16.22 0.30 -20.83
N GLN A 163 15.19 0.94 -21.42
CA GLN A 163 14.09 0.23 -22.07
C GLN A 163 14.57 -0.66 -23.21
N PHE A 164 15.43 -0.14 -24.09
CA PHE A 164 15.97 -0.87 -25.23
C PHE A 164 16.80 -2.07 -24.78
N ARG A 165 17.77 -1.86 -23.87
CA ARG A 165 18.64 -2.94 -23.40
C ARG A 165 17.87 -4.02 -22.63
N PHE A 166 16.80 -3.65 -21.92
CA PHE A 166 15.93 -4.61 -21.26
C PHE A 166 15.10 -5.43 -22.27
N LYS A 167 14.56 -4.81 -23.32
CA LYS A 167 13.88 -5.53 -24.41
C LYS A 167 14.83 -6.51 -25.11
N GLU A 168 16.07 -6.11 -25.38
CA GLU A 168 17.09 -7.03 -25.92
C GLU A 168 17.39 -8.19 -24.97
N HIS A 169 17.44 -7.93 -23.66
CA HIS A 169 17.63 -8.97 -22.66
C HIS A 169 16.49 -9.99 -22.67
N LEU A 170 15.23 -9.54 -22.72
CA LEU A 170 14.07 -10.43 -22.83
C LEU A 170 14.09 -11.23 -24.14
N ALA A 171 14.39 -10.57 -25.27
CA ALA A 171 14.44 -11.25 -26.57
C ALA A 171 15.51 -12.36 -26.62
N LYS A 172 16.64 -12.18 -25.93
CA LYS A 172 17.75 -13.17 -25.91
C LYS A 172 17.50 -14.33 -24.96
N ASN A 173 16.84 -14.11 -23.82
CA ASN A 173 16.66 -15.11 -22.77
C ASN A 173 15.25 -15.73 -22.77
N GLY A 174 14.36 -15.27 -23.66
CA GLY A 174 12.97 -15.69 -23.72
C GLY A 174 12.14 -15.19 -22.53
N GLU A 175 10.95 -15.76 -22.36
CA GLU A 175 10.02 -15.42 -21.27
C GLU A 175 10.19 -16.31 -20.02
N GLY A 176 11.40 -16.88 -19.87
CA GLY A 176 11.77 -17.76 -18.77
C GLY A 176 12.07 -17.03 -17.46
N GLU A 177 12.77 -17.71 -16.54
CA GLU A 177 13.17 -17.08 -15.28
C GLU A 177 14.17 -15.93 -15.52
N ILE A 178 13.95 -14.81 -14.83
CA ILE A 178 14.80 -13.63 -14.93
C ILE A 178 15.84 -13.69 -13.80
N HIS A 179 17.11 -13.82 -14.17
CA HIS A 179 18.24 -13.77 -13.24
C HIS A 179 18.51 -12.33 -12.77
N VAL A 180 17.78 -11.87 -11.75
CA VAL A 180 17.77 -10.47 -11.28
C VAL A 180 19.16 -9.89 -11.01
N LYS A 181 20.07 -10.67 -10.40
CA LYS A 181 21.44 -10.24 -10.11
C LYS A 181 22.23 -9.92 -11.38
N GLU A 182 22.08 -10.74 -12.41
CA GLU A 182 22.71 -10.48 -13.70
C GLU A 182 22.09 -9.27 -14.40
N VAL A 183 20.76 -9.13 -14.34
CA VAL A 183 20.05 -7.99 -14.93
C VAL A 183 20.49 -6.68 -14.30
N ILE A 184 20.57 -6.61 -12.96
CA ILE A 184 21.11 -5.46 -12.24
C ILE A 184 22.54 -5.15 -12.69
N LYS A 185 23.43 -6.15 -12.67
CA LYS A 185 24.83 -5.98 -13.08
C LYS A 185 24.99 -5.51 -14.52
N LYS A 186 24.19 -6.04 -15.45
CA LYS A 186 24.30 -5.75 -16.90
C LYS A 186 23.63 -4.43 -17.28
N LEU A 187 22.48 -4.11 -16.69
CA LEU A 187 21.63 -2.99 -17.13
C LEU A 187 21.69 -1.79 -16.19
N MET A 188 21.59 -2.00 -14.89
CA MET A 188 21.50 -0.91 -13.92
C MET A 188 22.85 -0.27 -13.58
N LYS A 189 23.96 -0.90 -13.96
CA LYS A 189 25.33 -0.36 -13.86
C LYS A 189 25.83 0.36 -15.12
N ASP A 190 24.93 0.69 -16.05
CA ASP A 190 25.29 1.34 -17.32
C ASP A 190 25.63 2.84 -17.14
N LYS A 191 26.90 3.17 -17.37
CA LYS A 191 27.47 4.52 -17.21
C LYS A 191 27.43 5.37 -18.50
N ILE A 192 26.82 4.91 -19.58
CA ILE A 192 26.79 5.67 -20.84
C ILE A 192 25.92 6.92 -20.68
N LYS A 193 26.53 8.09 -20.89
CA LYS A 193 25.90 9.41 -20.85
C LYS A 193 25.25 9.75 -22.19
N ALA A 194 24.30 10.69 -22.16
CA ALA A 194 23.68 11.23 -23.36
C ALA A 194 24.63 12.12 -24.15
N ASP A 195 24.38 12.28 -25.44
CA ASP A 195 24.91 13.42 -26.18
C ASP A 195 24.36 14.73 -25.58
N LYS A 196 25.18 15.79 -25.53
CA LYS A 196 24.77 17.07 -24.94
C LYS A 196 23.56 17.70 -25.65
N SER A 197 23.37 17.44 -26.95
CA SER A 197 22.21 17.90 -27.73
C SER A 197 20.89 17.23 -27.33
N MET A 198 20.94 16.10 -26.62
CA MET A 198 19.76 15.36 -26.16
C MET A 198 19.34 15.71 -24.73
N LEU A 199 20.04 16.64 -24.08
CA LEU A 199 19.75 17.05 -22.71
C LEU A 199 18.47 17.90 -22.63
N PRO A 200 17.71 17.82 -21.52
CA PRO A 200 16.40 18.44 -21.42
C PRO A 200 16.44 19.98 -21.24
N ASN A 201 17.60 20.60 -21.02
CA ASN A 201 17.78 22.05 -20.85
C ASN A 201 16.90 22.66 -19.75
N ILE A 202 16.78 21.96 -18.61
CA ILE A 202 16.07 22.36 -17.39
C ILE A 202 17.01 23.06 -16.41
N CYS A 203 18.24 22.56 -16.26
CA CYS A 203 19.28 23.12 -15.40
C CYS A 203 20.63 23.20 -16.15
N SER A 204 21.75 23.36 -15.43
CA SER A 204 23.04 23.54 -16.09
C SER A 204 23.42 22.31 -16.91
N LEU A 205 23.96 22.54 -18.11
CA LEU A 205 24.34 21.47 -19.05
C LEU A 205 25.27 20.43 -18.42
N ASP A 206 26.25 20.87 -17.61
CA ASP A 206 27.18 19.97 -16.95
C ASP A 206 26.47 19.08 -15.92
N TRP A 207 25.48 19.61 -15.19
CA TRP A 207 24.70 18.83 -14.24
C TRP A 207 23.82 17.81 -14.96
N GLU A 208 23.10 18.22 -16.01
CA GLU A 208 22.27 17.32 -16.80
C GLU A 208 23.08 16.22 -17.48
N PHE A 209 24.21 16.58 -18.07
CA PHE A 209 25.13 15.64 -18.69
C PHE A 209 25.61 14.59 -17.68
N ASN A 210 26.01 15.02 -16.49
CA ASN A 210 26.49 14.14 -15.44
C ASN A 210 25.41 13.20 -14.86
N LEU A 211 24.14 13.57 -14.95
CA LEU A 211 22.99 12.77 -14.51
C LEU A 211 22.34 11.92 -15.61
N SER A 212 22.89 11.95 -16.82
CA SER A 212 22.27 11.40 -18.04
C SER A 212 22.49 9.90 -18.28
N SER A 213 23.25 9.23 -17.41
CA SER A 213 23.47 7.78 -17.38
C SER A 213 22.48 7.05 -16.47
N ILE A 214 22.37 5.73 -16.60
CA ILE A 214 21.53 4.90 -15.73
C ILE A 214 22.18 4.74 -14.35
N PHE A 215 23.49 4.50 -14.35
CA PHE A 215 24.33 4.52 -13.15
C PHE A 215 25.03 5.88 -13.08
N VAL A 216 24.64 6.69 -12.11
CA VAL A 216 25.13 8.07 -11.94
C VAL A 216 26.32 8.06 -10.98
N GLU A 217 27.34 8.85 -11.29
CA GLU A 217 28.49 9.07 -10.44
C GLU A 217 29.11 10.42 -10.78
N VAL A 218 29.07 11.34 -9.83
CA VAL A 218 29.45 12.74 -10.01
C VAL A 218 30.16 13.23 -8.77
N GLU A 219 31.36 13.77 -8.93
CA GLU A 219 32.04 14.50 -7.86
C GLU A 219 31.44 15.90 -7.71
N THR A 220 31.12 16.28 -6.47
CA THR A 220 30.62 17.60 -6.13
C THR A 220 31.42 18.17 -4.96
N PRO A 221 31.37 19.48 -4.71
CA PRO A 221 31.98 20.06 -3.51
C PRO A 221 31.47 19.48 -2.18
N LEU A 222 30.28 18.86 -2.18
CA LEU A 222 29.66 18.24 -1.00
C LEU A 222 29.98 16.73 -0.87
N GLY A 223 30.77 16.18 -1.78
CA GLY A 223 31.10 14.76 -1.88
C GLY A 223 30.55 14.10 -3.15
N VAL A 224 30.61 12.78 -3.20
CA VAL A 224 30.14 12.01 -4.36
C VAL A 224 28.62 11.92 -4.35
N TYR A 225 28.01 12.32 -5.47
CA TYR A 225 26.59 12.13 -5.76
C TYR A 225 26.43 11.05 -6.81
N GLY A 226 25.62 10.03 -6.54
CA GLY A 226 25.45 8.96 -7.52
C GLY A 226 24.55 7.83 -7.09
N THR A 227 24.48 6.81 -7.94
CA THR A 227 23.79 5.56 -7.63
C THR A 227 24.45 4.92 -6.43
N ARG A 228 23.63 4.61 -5.42
CA ARG A 228 24.08 3.96 -4.18
C ARG A 228 23.25 2.78 -3.74
N SER A 229 22.13 2.54 -4.43
CA SER A 229 21.31 1.35 -4.29
C SER A 229 20.73 1.03 -5.66
N SER A 230 20.92 -0.22 -6.09
CA SER A 230 20.39 -0.81 -7.31
C SER A 230 19.58 -2.04 -6.93
N ALA A 231 18.27 -1.93 -7.01
CA ALA A 231 17.35 -2.91 -6.47
C ALA A 231 16.47 -3.54 -7.56
N ALA A 232 16.14 -4.82 -7.36
CA ALA A 232 15.15 -5.54 -8.16
C ALA A 232 14.06 -6.10 -7.25
N LEU A 233 12.80 -5.75 -7.53
CA LEU A 233 11.63 -6.30 -6.87
C LEU A 233 10.84 -7.12 -7.87
N THR A 234 10.72 -8.42 -7.64
CA THR A 234 9.94 -9.33 -8.48
C THR A 234 8.80 -9.94 -7.70
N VAL A 235 7.66 -10.07 -8.34
CA VAL A 235 6.53 -10.86 -7.83
C VAL A 235 6.18 -11.90 -8.88
N ARG A 236 6.25 -13.17 -8.49
CA ARG A 236 5.84 -14.30 -9.35
C ARG A 236 4.33 -14.50 -9.32
N SER A 237 3.79 -15.15 -10.33
CA SER A 237 2.36 -15.54 -10.37
C SER A 237 1.93 -16.43 -9.19
N SER A 238 2.88 -17.10 -8.51
CA SER A 238 2.63 -17.84 -7.27
C SER A 238 2.41 -16.96 -6.05
N GLY A 239 2.69 -15.66 -6.14
CA GLY A 239 2.74 -14.72 -5.01
C GLY A 239 4.10 -14.67 -4.31
N LYS A 240 5.11 -15.45 -4.75
CA LYS A 240 6.48 -15.32 -4.23
C LYS A 240 7.06 -13.95 -4.61
N VAL A 241 7.55 -13.22 -3.62
CA VAL A 241 8.27 -11.96 -3.76
C VAL A 241 9.75 -12.22 -3.55
N SER A 242 10.59 -11.65 -4.41
CA SER A 242 12.04 -11.57 -4.22
C SER A 242 12.46 -10.12 -4.37
N PHE A 243 13.05 -9.56 -3.32
CA PHE A 243 13.57 -8.20 -3.27
C PHE A 243 15.09 -8.24 -3.12
N TYR A 244 15.78 -8.11 -4.25
CA TYR A 244 17.24 -8.06 -4.33
C TYR A 244 17.73 -6.62 -4.26
N GLU A 245 18.83 -6.38 -3.57
CA GLU A 245 19.52 -5.09 -3.55
C GLU A 245 21.04 -5.29 -3.67
N ASP A 246 21.68 -4.45 -4.48
CA ASP A 246 23.11 -4.17 -4.47
C ASP A 246 23.27 -2.71 -4.00
N TYR A 247 23.95 -2.45 -2.89
CA TYR A 247 23.99 -1.15 -2.22
C TYR A 247 25.38 -0.81 -1.67
N LEU A 248 25.65 0.50 -1.54
CA LEU A 248 26.78 1.02 -0.78
C LEU A 248 26.45 1.02 0.72
N ASP A 249 27.28 0.33 1.50
CA ASP A 249 27.23 0.39 2.96
C ASP A 249 27.91 1.65 3.53
N ASP A 250 27.97 1.75 4.86
CA ASP A 250 28.53 2.91 5.56
C ASP A 250 30.05 3.09 5.33
N ASP A 251 30.74 2.02 4.93
CA ASP A 251 32.16 2.03 4.56
C ASP A 251 32.37 2.33 3.05
N ASN A 252 31.29 2.65 2.33
CA ASN A 252 31.25 2.82 0.87
C ASN A 252 31.69 1.56 0.10
N VAL A 253 31.43 0.38 0.66
CA VAL A 253 31.66 -0.91 0.01
C VAL A 253 30.34 -1.42 -0.57
N TRP A 254 30.36 -1.85 -1.83
CA TRP A 254 29.21 -2.48 -2.45
C TRP A 254 28.96 -3.87 -1.83
N LYS A 255 27.76 -4.05 -1.29
CA LYS A 255 27.25 -5.31 -0.76
C LYS A 255 25.94 -5.65 -1.46
N ASP A 256 25.64 -6.94 -1.57
CA ASP A 256 24.36 -7.39 -2.09
C ASP A 256 23.68 -8.39 -1.17
N HIS A 257 22.34 -8.38 -1.18
CA HIS A 257 21.51 -9.35 -0.48
C HIS A 257 20.14 -9.49 -1.16
N VAL A 258 19.38 -10.48 -0.70
CA VAL A 258 18.01 -10.73 -1.15
C VAL A 258 17.11 -10.99 0.06
N ILE A 259 15.88 -10.48 -0.03
CA ILE A 259 14.79 -10.81 0.88
C ILE A 259 13.70 -11.52 0.07
N ASP A 260 13.45 -12.78 0.41
CA ASP A 260 12.38 -13.59 -0.14
C ASP A 260 11.22 -13.69 0.85
N PHE A 261 10.00 -13.55 0.36
CA PHE A 261 8.79 -13.79 1.13
C PHE A 261 7.62 -14.13 0.19
N HIS A 262 6.45 -14.42 0.75
CA HIS A 262 5.24 -14.59 -0.04
C HIS A 262 4.27 -13.46 0.26
N ILE A 263 3.63 -12.93 -0.78
CA ILE A 263 2.44 -12.11 -0.59
C ILE A 263 1.45 -12.95 0.21
N GLN A 264 1.09 -12.44 1.37
CA GLN A 264 0.00 -13.00 2.13
C GLN A 264 -1.24 -12.86 1.26
N LYS A 265 -1.72 -14.00 0.74
CA LYS A 265 -3.06 -14.01 0.16
C LYS A 265 -3.95 -13.51 1.27
N LYS A 266 -4.68 -12.42 1.03
CA LYS A 266 -5.94 -12.24 1.71
C LYS A 266 -6.70 -13.52 1.44
N LEU A 267 -6.69 -14.47 2.39
CA LEU A 267 -7.87 -15.30 2.55
C LEU A 267 -8.98 -14.26 2.57
N LYS A 268 -9.92 -14.38 1.64
CA LYS A 268 -11.21 -13.70 1.76
C LYS A 268 -11.97 -14.30 2.96
N LEU A 269 -11.31 -14.43 4.11
CA LEU A 269 -11.95 -14.24 5.39
C LEU A 269 -12.15 -12.72 5.47
N LYS A 270 -13.31 -12.26 5.03
CA LYS A 270 -13.86 -10.94 5.37
C LYS A 270 -14.03 -10.87 6.91
N PHE A 271 -12.95 -10.82 7.68
CA PHE A 271 -13.04 -10.81 9.14
C PHE A 271 -11.97 -9.98 9.87
N GLU A 272 -10.90 -9.50 9.20
CA GLU A 272 -9.80 -8.81 9.90
C GLU A 272 -9.77 -7.28 9.77
N ALA A 273 -10.88 -6.69 9.33
CA ALA A 273 -11.12 -5.25 9.50
C ALA A 273 -12.61 -5.03 9.76
N ILE A 274 -13.12 -5.63 10.84
CA ILE A 274 -14.34 -5.13 11.45
C ILE A 274 -13.88 -3.92 12.27
N MET A 275 -14.31 -2.74 11.82
CA MET A 275 -14.31 -1.53 12.60
C MET A 275 -14.75 -1.87 14.03
N ALA A 276 -13.93 -1.52 15.00
CA ALA A 276 -14.21 -1.72 16.40
C ALA A 276 -15.52 -1.01 16.80
N GLU A 277 -16.63 -1.72 16.76
CA GLU A 277 -17.93 -1.25 17.22
C GLU A 277 -18.59 -2.29 18.12
N TRP A 278 -19.29 -1.79 19.13
CA TRP A 278 -19.96 -2.57 20.15
C TRP A 278 -21.25 -3.18 19.61
N ILE A 279 -21.48 -4.47 19.86
CA ILE A 279 -22.74 -5.14 19.53
C ILE A 279 -23.59 -5.26 20.79
N ASP A 280 -24.84 -4.80 20.70
CA ASP A 280 -25.87 -5.00 21.71
C ASP A 280 -26.33 -6.46 21.75
N VAL A 281 -26.10 -7.13 22.88
CA VAL A 281 -26.58 -8.49 23.15
C VAL A 281 -27.37 -8.53 24.45
N HIS A 282 -28.29 -9.49 24.54
CA HIS A 282 -28.99 -9.81 25.78
C HIS A 282 -28.46 -11.12 26.33
N ALA A 283 -27.85 -11.06 27.51
CA ALA A 283 -27.29 -12.23 28.20
C ALA A 283 -28.15 -12.57 29.42
N GLU A 284 -28.59 -13.82 29.50
CA GLU A 284 -29.27 -14.35 30.68
C GLU A 284 -28.25 -15.14 31.52
N PHE A 285 -27.99 -14.66 32.73
CA PHE A 285 -27.13 -15.35 33.70
C PHE A 285 -27.96 -16.36 34.47
N ASN A 286 -27.38 -17.51 34.83
CA ASN A 286 -28.07 -18.56 35.59
C ASN A 286 -28.79 -17.99 36.82
N GLY A 287 -30.14 -17.97 36.81
CA GLY A 287 -30.96 -17.48 37.93
C GLY A 287 -31.08 -15.95 38.03
N GLY A 288 -31.14 -15.23 36.91
CA GLY A 288 -31.37 -13.78 36.87
C GLY A 288 -32.11 -13.33 35.61
N GLU A 289 -32.62 -12.09 35.64
CA GLU A 289 -33.25 -11.44 34.49
C GLU A 289 -32.22 -11.15 33.38
N PRO A 290 -32.62 -11.16 32.09
CA PRO A 290 -31.74 -10.84 30.97
C PRO A 290 -31.15 -9.42 31.09
N GLN A 291 -29.84 -9.31 30.93
CA GLN A 291 -29.13 -8.02 30.93
C GLN A 291 -28.72 -7.63 29.52
N ARG A 292 -28.90 -6.35 29.18
CA ARG A 292 -28.40 -5.76 27.94
C ARG A 292 -26.93 -5.39 28.14
N LEU A 293 -26.06 -5.94 27.30
CA LEU A 293 -24.63 -5.75 27.37
C LEU A 293 -24.09 -5.44 25.98
N ASN A 294 -23.08 -4.58 25.95
CA ASN A 294 -22.30 -4.29 24.76
C ASN A 294 -21.06 -5.17 24.77
N VAL A 295 -20.80 -5.90 23.68
CA VAL A 295 -19.63 -6.78 23.57
C VAL A 295 -18.67 -6.36 22.46
N TRP A 296 -17.38 -6.51 22.75
CA TRP A 296 -16.26 -6.30 21.83
C TRP A 296 -15.66 -7.66 21.47
N CYS A 297 -15.92 -8.15 20.27
CA CYS A 297 -15.58 -9.54 19.95
C CYS A 297 -14.27 -9.67 19.15
N LEU A 298 -13.26 -10.28 19.78
CA LEU A 298 -12.10 -10.90 19.15
C LEU A 298 -12.16 -12.40 19.48
N GLY A 299 -12.82 -13.20 18.64
CA GLY A 299 -12.95 -14.65 18.82
C GLY A 299 -14.36 -15.18 18.52
N VAL A 300 -14.55 -15.74 17.32
CA VAL A 300 -15.86 -16.01 16.69
C VAL A 300 -16.61 -17.26 17.23
N THR A 301 -16.39 -17.65 18.48
CA THR A 301 -17.01 -18.86 19.08
C THR A 301 -18.04 -18.48 20.14
N LEU A 302 -19.09 -19.29 20.30
CA LEU A 302 -20.10 -19.10 21.35
C LEU A 302 -19.49 -19.13 22.74
N LYS A 303 -18.52 -20.03 22.94
CA LYS A 303 -17.79 -20.13 24.21
C LYS A 303 -17.02 -18.84 24.50
N GLY A 304 -16.23 -18.35 23.54
CA GLY A 304 -15.48 -17.10 23.69
C GLY A 304 -16.37 -15.90 24.02
N LEU A 305 -17.53 -15.79 23.34
CA LEU A 305 -18.51 -14.75 23.62
C LEU A 305 -19.08 -14.85 25.05
N LYS A 306 -19.44 -16.06 25.52
CA LYS A 306 -19.92 -16.27 26.89
C LYS A 306 -18.85 -15.95 27.93
N ASP A 307 -17.59 -16.31 27.67
CA ASP A 307 -16.47 -16.03 28.57
C ASP A 307 -16.26 -14.52 28.73
N GLN A 308 -16.26 -13.74 27.64
CA GLN A 308 -16.19 -12.28 27.70
C GLN A 308 -17.36 -11.65 28.45
N LEU A 309 -18.59 -12.13 28.26
CA LEU A 309 -19.76 -11.64 28.99
C LEU A 309 -19.66 -11.92 30.49
N ASN A 310 -19.10 -13.08 30.86
CA ASN A 310 -18.81 -13.41 32.26
C ASN A 310 -17.74 -12.46 32.84
N GLU A 311 -16.67 -12.19 32.09
CA GLU A 311 -15.61 -11.24 32.49
C GLU A 311 -16.15 -9.83 32.68
N SER A 312 -16.97 -9.34 31.73
CA SER A 312 -17.63 -8.03 31.84
C SER A 312 -18.54 -7.96 33.07
N ASN A 313 -19.34 -9.00 33.34
CA ASN A 313 -20.17 -9.03 34.55
C ASN A 313 -19.33 -9.02 35.83
N GLN A 314 -18.22 -9.75 35.86
CA GLN A 314 -17.30 -9.74 37.02
C GLN A 314 -16.60 -8.38 37.19
N GLY A 315 -16.28 -7.69 36.10
CA GLY A 315 -15.72 -6.34 36.15
C GLY A 315 -16.69 -5.31 36.72
N VAL A 316 -17.98 -5.43 36.42
CA VAL A 316 -19.04 -4.51 36.89
C VAL A 316 -19.57 -4.91 38.28
N ASN A 317 -19.70 -6.21 38.56
CA ASN A 317 -20.22 -6.75 39.81
C ASN A 317 -19.36 -7.93 40.31
N PRO A 318 -18.24 -7.66 41.01
CA PRO A 318 -17.28 -8.69 41.41
C PRO A 318 -17.83 -9.78 42.34
N LYS A 319 -18.97 -9.52 43.01
CA LYS A 319 -19.63 -10.49 43.90
C LYS A 319 -20.61 -11.41 43.17
N ASP A 320 -20.95 -11.11 41.91
CA ASP A 320 -21.84 -11.93 41.10
C ASP A 320 -21.09 -13.09 40.45
N THR A 321 -21.30 -14.29 40.97
CA THR A 321 -20.66 -15.51 40.48
C THR A 321 -21.47 -16.23 39.41
N ARG A 322 -22.62 -15.69 38.99
CA ARG A 322 -23.46 -16.31 37.97
C ARG A 322 -22.76 -16.30 36.61
N ARG A 323 -23.09 -17.30 35.79
CA ARG A 323 -22.52 -17.49 34.45
C ARG A 323 -23.60 -17.36 33.39
N VAL A 324 -23.23 -16.88 32.20
CA VAL A 324 -24.13 -16.76 31.05
C VAL A 324 -24.67 -18.14 30.64
N LYS A 325 -25.99 -18.28 30.70
CA LYS A 325 -26.73 -19.46 30.28
C LYS A 325 -27.08 -19.37 28.79
N TYR A 326 -27.72 -18.26 28.40
CA TYR A 326 -28.19 -17.99 27.05
C TYR A 326 -27.75 -16.61 26.60
N VAL A 327 -27.54 -16.47 25.29
CA VAL A 327 -27.28 -15.18 24.64
C VAL A 327 -28.26 -15.04 23.50
N ARG A 328 -28.94 -13.89 23.43
CA ARG A 328 -29.80 -13.53 22.31
C ARG A 328 -29.38 -12.21 21.70
N TYR A 329 -29.57 -12.07 20.40
CA TYR A 329 -29.39 -10.79 19.71
C TYR A 329 -30.66 -10.41 18.97
N LYS A 330 -30.81 -9.11 18.74
CA LYS A 330 -31.93 -8.55 17.99
C LYS A 330 -31.55 -8.55 16.51
N ARG A 331 -32.10 -9.48 15.76
CA ARG A 331 -31.92 -9.58 14.31
C ARG A 331 -32.88 -8.63 13.61
N GLN A 332 -32.35 -7.88 12.64
CA GLN A 332 -33.14 -7.11 11.70
C GLN A 332 -33.46 -7.97 10.47
N THR A 333 -34.66 -7.83 9.94
CA THR A 333 -35.09 -8.45 8.68
C THR A 333 -35.72 -7.39 7.80
N LEU A 334 -35.29 -7.29 6.54
CA LEU A 334 -35.88 -6.43 5.53
C LEU A 334 -36.75 -7.30 4.62
N ASP A 335 -38.05 -7.03 4.61
CA ASP A 335 -39.00 -7.69 3.73
C ASP A 335 -39.87 -6.63 3.04
N GLU A 336 -39.91 -6.65 1.71
CA GLU A 336 -40.65 -5.68 0.87
C GLU A 336 -40.45 -4.20 1.28
N GLY A 337 -39.25 -3.84 1.74
CA GLY A 337 -38.90 -2.47 2.15
C GLY A 337 -39.28 -2.09 3.58
N ARG A 338 -39.90 -3.00 4.36
CA ARG A 338 -40.19 -2.83 5.80
C ARG A 338 -39.13 -3.53 6.65
N VAL A 339 -38.67 -2.86 7.71
CA VAL A 339 -37.74 -3.42 8.69
C VAL A 339 -38.53 -4.02 9.85
N SER A 340 -38.31 -5.29 10.14
CA SER A 340 -38.85 -5.99 11.31
C SER A 340 -37.71 -6.51 12.19
N PHE A 341 -38.02 -6.75 13.47
CA PHE A 341 -37.03 -7.20 14.45
C PHE A 341 -37.46 -8.51 15.09
N THR A 342 -36.55 -9.49 15.14
CA THR A 342 -36.76 -10.77 15.81
C THR A 342 -35.62 -11.07 16.77
N TRP A 343 -35.93 -11.68 17.91
CA TRP A 343 -34.89 -12.15 18.83
C TRP A 343 -34.40 -13.53 18.38
N VAL A 344 -33.09 -13.68 18.25
CA VAL A 344 -32.45 -14.94 17.86
C VAL A 344 -31.52 -15.39 18.97
N GLU A 345 -31.66 -16.64 19.39
CA GLU A 345 -30.80 -17.27 20.40
C GLU A 345 -29.55 -17.89 19.77
N LEU A 346 -28.40 -17.64 20.39
CA LEU A 346 -27.12 -18.17 19.96
C LEU A 346 -26.87 -19.54 20.59
N THR A 347 -27.08 -20.59 19.81
CA THR A 347 -26.98 -21.98 20.29
C THR A 347 -25.70 -22.69 19.86
N ASN A 348 -25.00 -22.17 18.85
CA ASN A 348 -23.75 -22.72 18.32
C ASN A 348 -22.86 -21.62 17.68
N ASP A 349 -21.62 -21.99 17.30
CA ASP A 349 -20.65 -21.08 16.67
C ASP A 349 -21.12 -20.52 15.31
N GLU A 350 -21.98 -21.26 14.60
CA GLU A 350 -22.55 -20.80 13.33
C GLU A 350 -23.59 -19.69 13.55
N ASN A 351 -24.42 -19.77 14.59
CA ASN A 351 -25.33 -18.69 14.99
C ASN A 351 -24.55 -17.43 15.38
N VAL A 352 -23.41 -17.59 16.07
CA VAL A 352 -22.52 -16.47 16.41
C VAL A 352 -21.97 -15.82 15.14
N LYS A 353 -21.47 -16.61 14.19
CA LYS A 353 -21.01 -16.10 12.89
C LYS A 353 -22.11 -15.40 12.10
N ASN A 354 -23.31 -15.97 12.06
CA ASN A 354 -24.46 -15.40 11.35
C ASN A 354 -24.93 -14.08 11.99
N MET A 355 -24.94 -13.98 13.32
CA MET A 355 -25.21 -12.73 14.02
C MET A 355 -24.27 -11.60 13.54
N PHE A 356 -22.96 -11.87 13.47
CA PHE A 356 -21.99 -10.89 12.98
C PHE A 356 -22.21 -10.56 11.50
N TRP A 357 -22.48 -11.58 10.69
CA TRP A 357 -22.70 -11.40 9.26
C TRP A 357 -23.94 -10.53 8.97
N GLU A 358 -25.04 -10.80 9.67
CA GLU A 358 -26.28 -10.01 9.57
C GLU A 358 -26.06 -8.58 10.07
N HIS A 359 -25.43 -8.39 11.24
CA HIS A 359 -25.16 -7.04 11.77
C HIS A 359 -24.39 -6.17 10.76
N ILE A 360 -23.38 -6.74 10.09
CA ILE A 360 -22.59 -6.05 9.06
C ILE A 360 -23.42 -5.77 7.80
N MET A 361 -24.24 -6.72 7.36
CA MET A 361 -25.08 -6.55 6.17
C MET A 361 -26.11 -5.41 6.34
N PHE A 362 -26.67 -5.26 7.55
CA PHE A 362 -27.67 -4.23 7.84
C PHE A 362 -27.07 -2.84 8.11
N GLN A 363 -25.84 -2.73 8.64
CA GLN A 363 -25.14 -1.43 8.68
C GLN A 363 -24.97 -0.80 7.28
N TRP A 364 -24.83 -1.63 6.24
CA TRP A 364 -24.74 -1.15 4.86
C TRP A 364 -26.06 -0.55 4.35
N ILE A 365 -27.21 -1.00 4.88
CA ILE A 365 -28.53 -0.48 4.56
C ILE A 365 -28.74 0.89 5.22
N ASP A 366 -28.29 1.06 6.47
CA ASP A 366 -28.32 2.36 7.18
C ASP A 366 -27.43 3.40 6.50
N MET A 367 -26.34 2.99 5.83
CA MET A 367 -25.53 3.90 5.01
C MET A 367 -26.11 4.22 3.62
N LEU A 368 -27.13 3.47 3.16
CA LEU A 368 -27.73 3.63 1.84
C LEU A 368 -29.07 4.41 1.86
N ARG A 369 -29.67 4.62 3.03
CA ARG A 369 -30.89 5.41 3.20
C ARG A 369 -30.59 6.66 4.03
N SER A 370 -31.12 7.81 3.64
CA SER A 370 -31.01 9.00 4.49
C SER A 370 -31.86 8.80 5.76
N THR A 371 -31.48 9.43 6.86
CA THR A 371 -32.27 9.42 8.11
C THR A 371 -33.70 9.91 7.86
N GLU A 372 -33.89 10.85 6.92
CA GLU A 372 -35.19 11.30 6.43
C GLU A 372 -36.03 10.17 5.78
N ASP A 373 -35.43 9.35 4.91
CA ASP A 373 -36.13 8.25 4.22
C ASP A 373 -36.57 7.15 5.20
N ILE A 374 -35.77 6.91 6.25
CA ILE A 374 -36.09 5.97 7.32
C ILE A 374 -37.32 6.48 8.10
N ILE A 375 -37.35 7.76 8.47
CA ILE A 375 -38.46 8.37 9.21
C ILE A 375 -39.75 8.38 8.38
N GLN A 376 -39.67 8.66 7.07
CA GLN A 376 -40.85 8.66 6.19
C GLN A 376 -41.40 7.25 5.91
N SER A 377 -40.58 6.19 6.03
CA SER A 377 -41.00 4.81 5.82
C SER A 377 -41.65 4.15 7.05
N LEU A 378 -41.60 4.81 8.22
CA LEU A 378 -42.27 4.35 9.43
C LEU A 378 -43.74 4.80 9.40
N ILE A 379 -44.66 3.84 9.26
CA ILE A 379 -46.11 4.10 9.35
C ILE A 379 -46.40 4.75 10.71
N PRO A 380 -47.09 5.90 10.77
CA PRO A 380 -47.46 6.52 12.04
C PRO A 380 -48.31 5.58 12.91
N PRO A 381 -48.27 5.70 14.25
CA PRO A 381 -48.96 4.78 15.17
C PRO A 381 -50.49 4.72 15.01
N GLU A 382 -51.09 5.58 14.20
CA GLU A 382 -52.54 5.76 14.10
C GLU A 382 -53.22 4.80 13.10
N ASP A 383 -52.47 4.08 12.26
CA ASP A 383 -53.02 3.14 11.26
C ASP A 383 -52.92 1.66 11.68
N ARG A 384 -52.95 1.36 12.99
CA ARG A 384 -53.14 -0.01 13.49
C ARG A 384 -54.54 -0.19 14.08
N ASN A 385 -55.52 -0.39 13.21
CA ASN A 385 -56.75 -1.13 13.53
C ASN A 385 -56.86 -2.35 12.62
#